data_AF-A0A962TUT3-F1
#
_entry.id   AF-A0A962TUT3-F1
#
_cell.length_a   1.000
_cell.length_b   1.000
_cell.length_c   1.000
_cell.angle_alpha   90.00
_cell.angle_beta   90.00
_cell.angle_gamma   90.00
#
_symmetry.space_group_name_H-M   'P 1'
#
loop_
_entity.id
_entity.type
_entity.pdbx_description
1 polymer ?
#
loop_
_entity_poly.entity_id
_entity_poly.type
_entity_poly.pdbx_seq_one_letter_code
_entity_poly.pdbx_strand_id
1 'polypeptide(L)'
;NDPAEQDMTYLIIQTFILLLIAALLGLVLGWYLTRMAAASLRASLQTRVKNAEADARALRTELDDAVNARGTCEAERKQLAEALAELQAAAGDAESEMLVKLRAELDACRAQLSDASVQSDPPQVAPLMDAAVVGEAAAPDGEPAAPPRTAPDDGRADDLQQIKGIGPKIATILNELGIMRFEQIAAWTPQNIAWINDHLRFKGRVEREKWIPQARALADTRDAAD
;
A
#
# COMPACT_ATOMS: atom_id res chain seq x y z
N ASN A 1 79.77 -39.30 43.97
CA ASN A 1 78.30 -39.27 43.83
C ASN A 1 77.79 -38.58 45.07
N ASP A 2 77.76 -37.26 45.03
CA ASP A 2 77.45 -36.45 46.21
C ASP A 2 75.92 -36.40 46.38
N PRO A 3 75.35 -36.84 47.51
CA PRO A 3 73.89 -36.92 47.67
C PRO A 3 73.18 -35.58 47.49
N ALA A 4 73.84 -34.46 47.81
CA ALA A 4 73.26 -33.13 47.66
C ALA A 4 73.06 -32.69 46.19
N GLU A 5 73.90 -33.15 45.26
CA GLU A 5 73.76 -32.83 43.83
C GLU A 5 72.59 -33.58 43.18
N GLN A 6 72.28 -34.78 43.69
CA GLN A 6 71.16 -35.59 43.20
C GLN A 6 69.80 -34.99 43.59
N ASP A 7 69.67 -34.48 44.82
CA ASP A 7 68.43 -33.85 45.30
C ASP A 7 68.11 -32.56 44.53
N MET A 8 69.13 -31.74 44.24
CA MET A 8 68.98 -30.52 43.43
C MET A 8 68.57 -30.83 41.99
N THR A 9 69.19 -31.83 41.38
CA THR A 9 68.87 -32.24 40.00
C THR A 9 67.45 -32.82 39.90
N TYR A 10 67.02 -33.59 40.90
CA TYR A 10 65.67 -34.14 40.98
C TYR A 10 64.61 -33.02 41.09
N LEU A 11 64.84 -32.03 41.95
CA LEU A 11 63.91 -30.92 42.15
C LEU A 11 63.77 -30.06 40.87
N ILE A 12 64.87 -29.83 40.16
CA ILE A 12 64.85 -29.14 38.86
C ILE A 12 64.02 -29.94 37.84
N ILE A 13 64.30 -31.24 37.67
CA ILE A 13 63.54 -32.10 36.73
C ILE A 13 62.05 -32.14 37.10
N GLN A 14 61.71 -32.27 38.38
CA GLN A 14 60.34 -32.28 38.87
C GLN A 14 59.59 -30.97 38.54
N THR A 15 60.23 -29.82 38.73
CA THR A 15 59.62 -28.52 38.40
C THR A 15 59.34 -28.39 36.90
N PHE A 16 60.26 -28.83 36.03
CA PHE A 16 60.04 -28.86 34.59
C PHE A 16 58.88 -29.77 34.19
N ILE A 17 58.78 -30.96 34.80
CA ILE A 17 57.67 -31.88 34.56
C ILE A 17 56.33 -31.23 34.94
N LEU A 18 56.26 -30.56 36.11
CA LEU A 18 55.04 -29.88 36.56
C LEU A 18 54.65 -28.72 35.63
N LEU A 19 55.61 -27.94 35.14
CA LEU A 19 55.36 -26.87 34.17
C LEU A 19 54.85 -27.42 32.84
N LEU A 20 55.41 -28.54 32.37
CA LEU A 20 54.97 -29.20 31.15
C LEU A 20 53.53 -29.70 31.28
N ILE A 21 53.19 -30.34 32.40
CA ILE A 21 51.82 -30.78 32.69
C ILE A 21 50.86 -29.58 32.72
N ALA A 22 51.22 -28.50 33.40
CA ALA A 22 50.40 -27.29 33.47
C ALA A 22 50.18 -26.67 32.07
N ALA A 23 51.21 -26.64 31.23
CA ALA A 23 51.10 -26.15 29.85
C ALA A 23 50.18 -27.03 28.99
N LEU A 24 50.28 -28.36 29.12
CA LEU A 24 49.41 -29.29 28.42
C LEU A 24 47.95 -29.17 28.87
N LEU A 25 47.71 -29.06 30.18
CA LEU A 25 46.38 -28.85 30.73
C LEU A 25 45.78 -27.53 30.23
N GLY A 26 46.57 -26.45 30.20
CA GLY A 26 46.16 -25.16 29.63
C GLY A 26 45.80 -25.25 28.14
N LEU A 27 46.59 -25.99 27.35
CA LEU A 27 46.34 -26.18 25.93
C LEU A 27 45.08 -27.01 25.67
N VAL A 28 44.88 -28.10 26.41
CA VAL A 28 43.67 -28.93 26.32
C VAL A 28 42.43 -28.13 26.75
N LEU A 29 42.53 -27.37 27.85
CA LEU A 29 41.43 -26.55 28.33
C LEU A 29 41.08 -25.43 27.34
N GLY A 30 42.07 -24.74 26.80
CA GLY A 30 41.88 -23.73 25.75
C GLY A 30 41.28 -24.32 24.47
N TRP A 31 41.75 -25.50 24.05
CA TRP A 31 41.17 -26.22 22.91
C TRP A 31 39.71 -26.63 23.16
N TYR A 32 39.39 -27.11 24.37
CA TYR A 32 38.03 -27.49 24.74
C TYR A 32 37.08 -26.28 24.77
N LEU A 33 37.50 -25.17 25.39
CA LEU A 33 36.70 -23.95 25.47
C LEU A 33 36.45 -23.33 24.08
N THR A 34 37.48 -23.25 23.24
CA THR A 34 37.33 -22.74 21.86
C THR A 34 36.42 -23.64 21.02
N ARG A 35 36.51 -24.97 21.17
CA ARG A 35 35.63 -25.93 20.49
C ARG A 35 34.18 -25.80 20.97
N MET A 36 33.94 -25.63 22.27
CA MET A 36 32.61 -25.48 22.84
C MET A 36 31.95 -24.15 22.43
N ALA A 37 32.70 -23.05 22.46
CA ALA A 37 32.25 -21.75 21.96
C ALA A 37 31.87 -21.83 20.48
N ALA A 38 32.71 -22.44 19.64
CA ALA A 38 32.42 -22.62 18.22
C ALA A 38 31.21 -23.55 17.96
N ALA A 39 30.95 -24.54 18.82
CA ALA A 39 29.76 -25.39 18.73
C ALA A 39 28.47 -24.60 19.03
N SER A 40 28.49 -23.76 20.07
CA SER A 40 27.34 -22.91 20.43
C SER A 40 26.97 -21.92 19.32
N LEU A 41 27.97 -21.30 18.69
CA LEU A 41 27.76 -20.38 17.58
C LEU A 41 27.13 -21.09 16.37
N ARG A 42 27.63 -22.28 16.01
CA ARG A 42 27.07 -23.09 14.92
C ARG A 42 25.63 -23.50 15.19
N ALA A 43 25.31 -23.91 16.42
CA ALA A 43 23.94 -24.26 16.79
C ALA A 43 22.99 -23.06 16.62
N SER A 44 23.38 -21.88 17.10
CA SER A 44 22.58 -20.66 16.95
C SER A 44 22.35 -20.28 15.48
N LEU A 45 23.38 -20.40 14.63
CA LEU A 45 23.28 -20.13 13.20
C LEU A 45 22.39 -21.16 12.49
N GLN A 46 22.51 -22.44 12.82
CA GLN A 46 21.65 -23.49 12.26
C GLN A 46 20.18 -23.27 12.59
N THR A 47 19.86 -22.86 13.82
CA THR A 47 18.49 -22.50 14.20
C THR A 47 17.98 -21.32 13.38
N ARG A 48 18.80 -20.27 13.21
CA ARG A 48 18.42 -19.11 12.38
C ARG A 48 18.17 -19.49 10.92
N VAL A 49 19.01 -20.35 10.34
CA VAL A 49 18.82 -20.85 8.97
C VAL A 49 17.53 -21.65 8.87
N LYS A 50 17.27 -22.57 9.80
CA LYS A 50 16.02 -23.37 9.80
C LYS A 50 14.77 -22.50 9.93
N ASN A 51 14.81 -21.49 10.80
CA ASN A 51 13.71 -20.55 10.96
C ASN A 51 13.51 -19.75 9.68
N ALA A 52 14.58 -19.21 9.08
CA ALA A 52 14.49 -18.49 7.81
C ALA A 52 13.98 -19.37 6.66
N GLU A 53 14.37 -20.65 6.61
CA GLU A 53 13.84 -21.61 5.64
C GLU A 53 12.35 -21.89 5.87
N ALA A 54 11.90 -21.98 7.12
CA ALA A 54 10.49 -22.15 7.45
C ALA A 54 9.66 -20.93 7.06
N ASP A 55 10.15 -19.72 7.35
CA ASP A 55 9.52 -18.45 6.97
C ASP A 55 9.40 -18.34 5.44
N ALA A 56 10.46 -18.69 4.71
CA ALA A 56 10.45 -18.69 3.24
C ALA A 56 9.44 -19.69 2.66
N ARG A 57 9.26 -20.86 3.29
CA ARG A 57 8.26 -21.85 2.87
C ARG A 57 6.84 -21.34 3.15
N ALA A 58 6.60 -20.74 4.31
CA ALA A 58 5.31 -20.17 4.66
C ALA A 58 4.89 -19.04 3.70
N LEU A 59 5.82 -18.13 3.38
CA LEU A 59 5.57 -17.07 2.41
C LEU A 59 5.28 -17.63 1.00
N ARG A 60 5.94 -18.72 0.61
CA ARG A 60 5.68 -19.37 -0.67
C ARG A 60 4.27 -19.96 -0.74
N THR A 61 3.83 -20.63 0.33
CA THR A 61 2.46 -21.16 0.40
C THR A 61 1.42 -20.04 0.38
N GLU A 62 1.65 -18.95 1.12
CA GLU A 62 0.75 -17.78 1.08
C GLU A 62 0.68 -17.15 -0.31
N LEU A 63 1.80 -17.09 -1.03
CA LEU A 63 1.84 -16.60 -2.41
C LEU A 63 1.06 -17.50 -3.35
N ASP A 64 1.24 -18.82 -3.25
CA ASP A 64 0.51 -19.80 -4.07
C ASP A 64 -1.01 -19.70 -3.81
N ASP A 65 -1.43 -19.57 -2.55
CA ASP A 65 -2.83 -19.37 -2.17
C ASP A 65 -3.41 -18.06 -2.72
N ALA A 66 -2.65 -16.96 -2.64
CA ALA A 66 -3.05 -15.67 -3.20
C ALA A 66 -3.16 -15.71 -4.73
N VAL A 67 -2.26 -16.42 -5.41
CA VAL A 67 -2.31 -16.61 -6.87
C VAL A 67 -3.53 -17.44 -7.25
N ASN A 68 -3.82 -18.52 -6.52
CA ASN A 68 -5.01 -19.34 -6.74
C ASN A 68 -6.29 -18.52 -6.55
N ALA A 69 -6.39 -17.76 -5.46
CA ALA A 69 -7.54 -16.88 -5.18
C ALA A 69 -7.71 -15.79 -6.25
N ARG A 70 -6.61 -15.22 -6.75
CA ARG A 70 -6.67 -14.27 -7.88
C ARG A 70 -7.18 -14.97 -9.14
N GLY A 71 -6.74 -16.19 -9.41
CA GLY A 71 -7.20 -17.01 -10.53
C GLY A 71 -8.70 -17.27 -10.48
N THR A 72 -9.26 -17.60 -9.31
CA THR A 72 -10.70 -17.81 -9.14
C THR A 72 -11.48 -16.52 -9.37
N CYS A 73 -11.06 -15.40 -8.79
CA CYS A 73 -11.72 -14.11 -9.01
C CYS A 73 -11.65 -13.65 -10.47
N GLU A 74 -10.54 -13.93 -11.18
CA GLU A 74 -10.44 -13.61 -12.61
C GLU A 74 -11.38 -14.48 -13.45
N ALA A 75 -11.55 -15.76 -13.10
CA ALA A 75 -12.50 -16.64 -13.75
C ALA A 75 -13.95 -16.17 -13.55
N GLU A 76 -14.33 -15.83 -12.31
CA GLU A 76 -15.65 -15.27 -12.00
C GLU A 76 -15.90 -13.95 -12.76
N ARG A 77 -14.89 -13.07 -12.82
CA ARG A 77 -15.00 -11.82 -13.59
C ARG A 77 -15.23 -12.10 -15.08
N LYS A 78 -14.56 -13.09 -15.66
CA LYS A 78 -14.77 -13.47 -17.06
C LYS A 78 -16.17 -14.02 -17.28
N GLN A 79 -16.65 -14.90 -16.40
CA GLN A 79 -18.02 -15.43 -16.46
C GLN A 79 -19.07 -14.32 -16.37
N LEU A 80 -18.91 -13.37 -15.44
CA LEU A 80 -19.81 -12.23 -15.34
C LEU A 80 -19.76 -11.32 -16.57
N ALA A 81 -18.57 -11.09 -17.15
CA ALA A 81 -18.42 -10.30 -18.35
C ALA A 81 -19.11 -10.95 -19.57
N GLU A 82 -18.99 -12.28 -19.70
CA GLU A 82 -19.68 -13.04 -20.74
C GLU A 82 -21.20 -13.02 -20.54
N ALA A 83 -21.69 -13.24 -19.32
CA ALA A 83 -23.12 -13.15 -19.00
C ALA A 83 -23.69 -11.74 -19.25
N LEU A 84 -22.92 -10.68 -18.96
CA LEU A 84 -23.31 -9.31 -19.28
C LEU A 84 -23.37 -9.07 -20.79
N ALA A 85 -22.42 -9.61 -21.56
CA ALA A 85 -22.41 -9.49 -23.01
C ALA A 85 -23.63 -10.20 -23.64
N GLU A 86 -23.99 -11.39 -23.15
CA GLU A 86 -25.19 -12.11 -23.58
C GLU A 86 -26.47 -11.32 -23.28
N LEU A 87 -26.61 -10.77 -22.06
CA LEU A 87 -27.75 -9.93 -21.68
C LEU A 87 -27.83 -8.64 -22.51
N GLN A 88 -26.69 -8.02 -22.81
CA GLN A 88 -26.64 -6.82 -23.67
C GLN A 88 -27.02 -7.14 -25.12
N ALA A 89 -26.57 -8.28 -25.65
CA ALA A 89 -26.97 -8.73 -26.98
C ALA A 89 -28.49 -8.97 -27.05
N ALA A 90 -29.05 -9.70 -26.08
CA ALA A 90 -30.48 -9.94 -26.00
C ALA A 90 -31.30 -8.64 -25.83
N ALA A 91 -30.79 -7.68 -25.05
CA ALA A 91 -31.42 -6.37 -24.89
C ALA A 91 -31.39 -5.56 -26.19
N GLY A 92 -30.28 -5.59 -26.93
CA GLY A 92 -30.16 -4.93 -28.24
C GLY A 92 -31.09 -5.53 -29.29
N ASP A 93 -31.22 -6.86 -29.32
CA ASP A 93 -32.16 -7.55 -30.20
C ASP A 93 -33.62 -7.17 -29.86
N ALA A 94 -33.99 -7.18 -28.58
CA ALA A 94 -35.33 -6.77 -28.13
C ALA A 94 -35.63 -5.29 -28.41
N GLU A 95 -34.66 -4.40 -28.21
CA GLU A 95 -34.76 -2.98 -28.53
C GLU A 95 -34.97 -2.77 -30.04
N SER A 96 -34.20 -3.48 -30.87
CA SER A 96 -34.36 -3.42 -32.33
C SER A 96 -35.73 -3.92 -32.77
N GLU A 97 -36.26 -4.99 -32.19
CA GLU A 97 -37.58 -5.53 -32.49
C GLU A 97 -38.69 -4.54 -32.06
N MET A 98 -38.53 -3.91 -30.91
CA MET A 98 -39.45 -2.89 -30.39
C MET A 98 -39.47 -1.63 -31.27
N LEU A 99 -38.29 -1.16 -31.71
CA LEU A 99 -38.18 -0.01 -32.62
C LEU A 99 -38.83 -0.30 -33.98
N VAL A 100 -38.68 -1.52 -34.51
CA VAL A 100 -39.36 -1.93 -35.76
C VAL A 100 -40.87 -1.95 -35.60
N LYS A 101 -41.40 -2.50 -34.49
CA LYS A 101 -42.84 -2.48 -34.18
C LYS A 101 -43.39 -1.07 -34.05
N LEU A 102 -42.74 -0.22 -33.26
CA LEU A 102 -43.16 1.16 -33.06
C LEU A 102 -43.09 1.97 -34.36
N ARG A 103 -42.09 1.71 -35.20
CA ARG A 103 -42.00 2.32 -36.54
C ARG A 103 -43.16 1.89 -37.43
N ALA A 104 -43.51 0.61 -37.44
CA ALA A 104 -44.65 0.10 -38.19
C ALA A 104 -45.98 0.71 -37.71
N GLU A 105 -46.18 0.86 -36.40
CA GLU A 105 -47.33 1.56 -35.83
C GLU A 105 -47.38 3.04 -36.23
N LEU A 106 -46.23 3.74 -36.22
CA LEU A 106 -46.13 5.13 -36.65
C LEU A 106 -46.45 5.30 -38.14
N ASP A 107 -45.94 4.41 -38.99
CA ASP A 107 -46.22 4.42 -40.43
C ASP A 107 -47.70 4.10 -40.71
N ALA A 108 -48.32 3.20 -39.93
CA ALA A 108 -49.77 2.94 -40.00
C ALA A 108 -50.61 4.15 -39.55
N CYS A 109 -50.22 4.82 -38.47
CA CYS A 109 -50.89 6.03 -37.99
C CYS A 109 -50.75 7.20 -38.99
N ARG A 110 -49.58 7.33 -39.61
CA ARG A 110 -49.32 8.30 -40.68
C ARG A 110 -50.18 8.03 -41.92
N ALA A 111 -50.33 6.77 -42.34
CA ALA A 111 -51.18 6.41 -43.46
C ALA A 111 -52.65 6.81 -43.22
N GLN A 112 -53.16 6.57 -42.00
CA GLN A 112 -54.51 6.98 -41.58
C GLN A 112 -54.68 8.52 -41.60
N LEU A 113 -53.66 9.27 -41.15
CA LEU A 113 -53.65 10.73 -41.23
C LEU A 113 -53.57 11.25 -42.67
N SER A 114 -52.84 10.58 -43.56
CA SER A 114 -52.80 10.97 -44.98
C SER A 114 -54.14 10.74 -45.69
N ASP A 115 -54.82 9.63 -45.40
CA ASP A 115 -56.17 9.35 -45.93
C ASP A 115 -57.21 10.35 -45.38
N ALA A 116 -57.08 10.74 -44.11
CA ALA A 116 -57.92 11.78 -43.50
C ALA A 116 -57.63 13.20 -44.05
N SER A 117 -56.41 13.46 -44.54
CA SER A 117 -56.00 14.77 -45.07
C SER A 117 -56.37 15.02 -46.53
N VAL A 118 -56.78 13.99 -47.30
CA VAL A 118 -57.30 14.18 -48.67
C VAL A 118 -58.65 14.94 -48.68
N GLN A 119 -59.28 15.15 -47.51
CA GLN A 119 -60.58 15.81 -47.40
C GLN A 119 -60.58 17.20 -46.74
N SER A 120 -59.43 17.83 -46.51
CA SER A 120 -59.41 19.21 -45.97
C SER A 120 -58.37 20.10 -46.67
N ASP A 121 -58.87 21.13 -47.35
CA ASP A 121 -58.17 22.30 -47.89
C ASP A 121 -57.28 22.98 -46.81
N PRO A 122 -56.09 23.55 -47.12
CA PRO A 122 -55.17 24.04 -46.11
C PRO A 122 -55.44 25.49 -45.69
N PRO A 123 -55.42 25.83 -44.39
CA PRO A 123 -55.09 27.18 -43.96
C PRO A 123 -53.65 27.25 -43.46
N GLN A 124 -52.96 28.30 -43.94
CA GLN A 124 -51.68 28.78 -43.43
C GLN A 124 -51.77 29.13 -41.94
N VAL A 125 -50.76 28.77 -41.14
CA VAL A 125 -50.36 29.55 -39.95
C VAL A 125 -48.86 29.38 -39.66
N ALA A 126 -48.28 30.49 -39.23
CA ALA A 126 -46.87 30.82 -39.09
C ALA A 126 -46.09 30.02 -38.02
N PRO A 127 -44.74 30.01 -38.08
CA PRO A 127 -43.90 29.38 -37.07
C PRO A 127 -43.67 30.34 -35.88
N LEU A 128 -44.02 29.90 -34.67
CA LEU A 128 -43.57 30.53 -33.43
C LEU A 128 -42.46 29.69 -32.78
N MET A 129 -41.25 30.26 -32.81
CA MET A 129 -40.26 30.46 -31.74
C MET A 129 -40.20 29.37 -30.65
N ASP A 130 -39.11 28.60 -30.56
CA ASP A 130 -37.85 28.94 -29.89
C ASP A 130 -38.01 29.24 -28.38
N ALA A 131 -37.48 28.32 -27.58
CA ALA A 131 -37.17 28.49 -26.16
C ALA A 131 -36.13 27.44 -25.75
N ALA A 132 -34.94 27.57 -26.33
CA ALA A 132 -33.73 26.97 -25.78
C ALA A 132 -33.34 27.62 -24.44
N VAL A 133 -33.02 26.75 -23.48
CA VAL A 133 -31.92 26.84 -22.50
C VAL A 133 -31.77 28.14 -21.69
N VAL A 134 -32.21 28.05 -20.43
CA VAL A 134 -31.59 28.75 -19.28
C VAL A 134 -30.93 27.64 -18.45
N GLY A 135 -29.67 27.65 -18.06
CA GLY A 135 -28.75 28.75 -17.81
C GLY A 135 -28.06 28.43 -16.49
N GLU A 136 -26.88 27.81 -16.61
CA GLU A 136 -25.69 27.93 -15.76
C GLU A 136 -25.85 28.26 -14.26
N ALA A 137 -25.42 27.32 -13.42
CA ALA A 137 -25.00 27.59 -12.04
C ALA A 137 -23.63 26.92 -11.78
N ALA A 138 -22.60 27.52 -12.37
CA ALA A 138 -21.23 27.68 -11.88
C ALA A 138 -20.80 26.81 -10.69
N ALA A 139 -20.09 25.73 -11.00
CA ALA A 139 -19.10 25.15 -10.10
C ALA A 139 -17.87 26.08 -10.03
N PRO A 140 -17.25 26.30 -8.86
CA PRO A 140 -15.92 26.85 -8.84
C PRO A 140 -14.95 25.72 -9.22
N ASP A 141 -14.54 25.71 -10.49
CA ASP A 141 -13.29 25.13 -10.92
C ASP A 141 -12.15 25.80 -10.14
N GLY A 142 -11.42 24.99 -9.38
CA GLY A 142 -10.18 25.37 -8.74
C GLY A 142 -9.30 24.13 -8.71
N GLU A 143 -8.18 24.19 -9.42
CA GLU A 143 -7.07 23.24 -9.34
C GLU A 143 -6.86 22.73 -7.90
N PRO A 144 -6.52 21.44 -7.71
CA PRO A 144 -6.25 20.91 -6.38
C PRO A 144 -5.12 21.71 -5.74
N ALA A 145 -5.48 22.59 -4.81
CA ALA A 145 -4.55 23.46 -4.13
C ALA A 145 -3.52 22.58 -3.41
N ALA A 146 -2.24 22.80 -3.72
CA ALA A 146 -1.17 22.17 -2.98
C ALA A 146 -1.33 22.52 -1.49
N PRO A 147 -1.12 21.57 -0.57
CA PRO A 147 -1.21 21.84 0.86
C PRO A 147 -0.28 23.01 1.22
N PRO A 148 -0.69 23.85 2.19
CA PRO A 148 0.09 25.01 2.58
C PRO A 148 1.49 24.58 3.01
N ARG A 149 2.48 24.97 2.21
CA ARG A 149 3.90 24.84 2.52
C ARG A 149 4.26 26.01 3.42
N THR A 150 4.32 25.79 4.72
CA THR A 150 5.04 26.76 5.57
C THR A 150 6.52 26.56 5.29
N ALA A 151 7.21 27.66 4.95
CA ALA A 151 8.66 27.68 4.85
C ALA A 151 9.27 27.14 6.15
N PRO A 152 10.48 26.56 6.10
CA PRO A 152 11.18 26.07 7.29
C PRO A 152 11.71 27.26 8.10
N ASP A 153 10.80 28.06 8.64
CA ASP A 153 11.12 28.91 9.77
C ASP A 153 11.10 27.99 10.99
N ASP A 154 12.21 28.02 11.75
CA ASP A 154 12.33 27.60 13.15
C ASP A 154 12.94 26.22 13.47
N GLY A 155 13.45 25.44 12.51
CA GLY A 155 14.21 24.20 12.82
C GLY A 155 13.44 23.12 13.61
N ARG A 156 12.10 23.23 13.68
CA ARG A 156 11.18 22.33 14.39
C ARG A 156 10.50 21.36 13.41
N ALA A 157 11.29 20.47 12.79
CA ALA A 157 10.74 19.36 12.03
C ALA A 157 10.27 18.25 12.98
N ASP A 158 9.01 17.84 12.85
CA ASP A 158 8.43 16.77 13.65
C ASP A 158 8.72 15.39 13.00
N ASP A 159 8.77 14.33 13.81
CA ASP A 159 8.91 12.96 13.28
C ASP A 159 7.56 12.42 12.79
N LEU A 160 7.28 12.63 11.49
CA LEU A 160 6.07 12.17 10.84
C LEU A 160 5.86 10.64 10.90
N GLN A 161 6.89 9.85 11.20
CA GLN A 161 6.79 8.39 11.34
C GLN A 161 5.99 7.96 12.58
N GLN A 162 5.72 8.88 13.52
CA GLN A 162 4.84 8.62 14.66
C GLN A 162 3.38 8.39 14.24
N ILE A 163 2.97 8.87 13.05
CA ILE A 163 1.63 8.60 12.51
C ILE A 163 1.60 7.20 11.90
N LYS A 164 0.67 6.37 12.36
CA LYS A 164 0.52 5.00 11.86
C LYS A 164 0.20 5.01 10.36
N GLY A 165 1.03 4.31 9.59
CA GLY A 165 0.91 4.22 8.14
C GLY A 165 1.84 5.14 7.36
N ILE A 166 2.54 6.07 8.02
CA ILE A 166 3.64 6.84 7.43
C ILE A 166 4.95 6.08 7.68
N GLY A 167 5.41 5.35 6.65
CA GLY A 167 6.72 4.70 6.68
C GLY A 167 7.87 5.64 6.27
N PRO A 168 9.14 5.23 6.40
CA PRO A 168 10.30 6.07 6.09
C PRO A 168 10.24 6.69 4.69
N LYS A 169 9.79 5.91 3.69
CA LYS A 169 9.65 6.37 2.30
C LYS A 169 8.59 7.44 2.11
N ILE A 170 7.49 7.37 2.86
CA ILE A 170 6.40 8.36 2.79
C ILE A 170 6.84 9.64 3.52
N ALA A 171 7.49 9.51 4.67
CA ALA A 171 8.06 10.65 5.39
C ALA A 171 9.06 11.42 4.51
N THR A 172 9.93 10.73 3.76
CA THR A 172 10.83 11.38 2.78
C THR A 172 10.07 12.18 1.73
N ILE A 173 9.03 11.59 1.12
CA ILE A 173 8.22 12.28 0.11
C ILE A 173 7.51 13.50 0.71
N LEU A 174 6.92 13.38 1.91
CA LEU A 174 6.26 14.51 2.57
C LEU A 174 7.25 15.63 2.89
N ASN A 175 8.45 15.29 3.37
CA ASN A 175 9.52 16.25 3.61
C ASN A 175 9.98 16.94 2.31
N GLU A 176 10.11 16.20 1.20
CA GLU A 176 10.42 16.76 -0.14
C GLU A 176 9.33 17.73 -0.63
N LEU A 177 8.07 17.46 -0.28
CA LEU A 177 6.93 18.34 -0.57
C LEU A 177 6.84 19.55 0.38
N GLY A 178 7.73 19.66 1.37
CA GLY A 178 7.78 20.75 2.35
C GLY A 178 6.81 20.57 3.53
N ILE A 179 6.32 19.36 3.75
CA ILE A 179 5.44 19.01 4.87
C ILE A 179 6.29 18.30 5.91
N MET A 180 6.58 18.99 7.02
CA MET A 180 7.50 18.52 8.06
C MET A 180 6.90 18.61 9.48
N ARG A 181 5.65 19.06 9.63
CA ARG A 181 5.00 19.27 10.93
C ARG A 181 3.66 18.55 11.05
N PHE A 182 3.30 18.14 12.26
CA PHE A 182 2.01 17.49 12.54
C PHE A 182 0.83 18.44 12.29
N GLU A 183 0.97 19.73 12.62
CA GLU A 183 -0.08 20.74 12.41
C GLU A 183 -0.47 20.91 10.94
N GLN A 184 0.50 20.81 10.03
CA GLN A 184 0.24 20.90 8.59
C GLN A 184 -0.65 19.75 8.12
N ILE A 185 -0.40 18.54 8.61
CA ILE A 185 -1.19 17.34 8.30
C ILE A 185 -2.58 17.44 8.97
N ALA A 186 -2.65 17.95 10.19
CA ALA A 186 -3.91 18.16 10.91
C ALA A 186 -4.83 19.20 10.23
N ALA A 187 -4.26 20.10 9.44
CA ALA A 187 -4.96 21.14 8.68
C ALA A 187 -5.32 20.72 7.23
N TRP A 188 -5.12 19.46 6.84
CA TRP A 188 -5.45 19.00 5.48
C TRP A 188 -6.96 19.01 5.21
N THR A 189 -7.34 19.62 4.08
CA THR A 189 -8.69 19.54 3.51
C THR A 189 -8.82 18.33 2.60
N PRO A 190 -10.04 17.89 2.22
CA PRO A 190 -10.23 16.80 1.26
C PRO A 190 -9.49 17.01 -0.08
N GLN A 191 -9.36 18.25 -0.53
CA GLN A 191 -8.61 18.62 -1.72
C GLN A 191 -7.10 18.38 -1.55
N ASN A 192 -6.54 18.74 -0.38
CA ASN A 192 -5.14 18.47 -0.05
C ASN A 192 -4.86 16.96 0.01
N ILE A 193 -5.80 16.18 0.55
CA ILE A 193 -5.69 14.73 0.61
C ILE A 193 -5.66 14.14 -0.81
N ALA A 194 -6.52 14.60 -1.70
CA ALA A 194 -6.53 14.16 -3.11
C ALA A 194 -5.20 14.49 -3.80
N TRP A 195 -4.70 15.72 -3.61
CA TRP A 195 -3.41 16.15 -4.16
C TRP A 195 -2.24 15.30 -3.65
N ILE A 196 -2.20 15.03 -2.34
CA ILE A 196 -1.18 14.17 -1.73
C ILE A 196 -1.32 12.71 -2.19
N ASN A 197 -2.54 12.20 -2.31
CA ASN A 197 -2.81 10.87 -2.83
C ASN A 197 -2.31 10.68 -4.27
N ASP A 198 -2.25 11.73 -5.09
CA ASP A 198 -1.69 11.67 -6.44
C ASP A 198 -0.15 11.71 -6.46
N HIS A 199 0.46 12.38 -5.49
CA HIS A 199 1.92 12.41 -5.33
C HIS A 199 2.45 11.13 -4.65
N LEU A 200 1.63 10.48 -3.83
CA LEU A 200 1.94 9.20 -3.20
C LEU A 200 1.65 8.03 -4.14
N ARG A 201 2.53 7.02 -4.15
CA ARG A 201 2.30 5.77 -4.90
C ARG A 201 1.16 4.91 -4.33
N PHE A 202 0.65 5.24 -3.15
CA PHE A 202 -0.34 4.47 -2.42
C PHE A 202 -1.57 5.33 -2.12
N LYS A 203 -2.53 5.33 -3.05
CA LYS A 203 -3.78 6.10 -2.93
C LYS A 203 -4.65 5.59 -1.77
N GLY A 204 -5.33 6.50 -1.08
CA GLY A 204 -6.35 6.17 -0.07
C GLY A 204 -5.81 5.77 1.30
N ARG A 205 -4.49 5.85 1.53
CA ARG A 205 -3.89 5.50 2.83
C ARG A 205 -4.16 6.57 3.89
N VAL A 206 -4.21 7.83 3.48
CA VAL A 206 -4.47 8.97 4.36
C VAL A 206 -5.81 8.81 5.08
N GLU A 207 -6.86 8.40 4.35
CA GLU A 207 -8.20 8.18 4.90
C GLU A 207 -8.30 6.86 5.68
N ARG A 208 -7.78 5.75 5.13
CA ARG A 208 -7.89 4.43 5.76
C ARG A 208 -7.16 4.36 7.10
N GLU A 209 -5.97 4.93 7.15
CA GLU A 209 -5.15 4.95 8.36
C GLU A 209 -5.47 6.16 9.24
N LYS A 210 -6.41 7.04 8.84
CA LYS A 210 -6.84 8.20 9.63
C LYS A 210 -5.66 9.08 10.07
N TRP A 211 -4.87 9.57 9.13
CA TRP A 211 -3.68 10.38 9.45
C TRP A 211 -4.02 11.72 10.11
N ILE A 212 -5.08 12.40 9.68
CA ILE A 212 -5.49 13.71 10.20
C ILE A 212 -5.78 13.69 11.72
N PRO A 213 -6.64 12.79 12.25
CA PRO A 213 -6.90 12.76 13.69
C PRO A 213 -5.67 12.34 14.52
N GLN A 214 -4.79 11.51 13.97
CA GLN A 214 -3.52 11.15 14.64
C GLN A 214 -2.56 12.34 14.69
N ALA A 215 -2.40 13.06 13.58
CA ALA A 215 -1.57 14.26 13.51
C ALA A 215 -2.07 15.32 14.50
N ARG A 216 -3.39 15.49 14.64
CA ARG A 216 -3.97 16.41 15.63
C ARG A 216 -3.60 16.01 17.06
N ALA A 217 -3.76 14.74 17.43
CA ALA A 217 -3.40 14.26 18.77
C ALA A 217 -1.91 14.45 19.11
N LEU A 218 -1.03 14.28 18.11
CA LEU A 218 0.40 14.48 18.27
C LEU A 218 0.77 15.97 18.35
N ALA A 219 0.12 16.83 17.57
CA ALA A 219 0.28 18.28 17.66
C ALA A 219 -0.16 18.80 19.04
N ASP A 220 -1.33 18.38 19.53
CA ASP A 220 -1.86 18.77 20.85
C ASP A 220 -0.91 18.33 21.99
N THR A 221 -0.32 17.12 21.88
CA THR A 221 0.63 16.60 22.88
C THR A 221 1.95 17.39 22.89
N ARG A 222 2.39 17.85 21.71
CA ARG A 222 3.61 18.65 21.56
C ARG A 222 3.42 20.06 22.16
N ASP A 223 2.29 20.70 21.87
CA ASP A 223 1.97 22.03 22.38
C ASP A 223 1.77 22.04 23.91
N ALA A 224 1.44 20.89 24.51
CA ALA A 224 1.39 20.73 25.96
C ALA A 224 2.76 20.48 26.62
N ALA A 225 3.79 20.16 25.82
CA ALA A 225 5.14 19.85 26.30
C ALA A 225 6.13 21.03 26.18
N ASP A 226 5.79 22.05 25.39
CA ASP A 226 6.50 23.34 25.26
C ASP A 226 5.97 24.38 26.28
#